data_AF-A0A6P2CDJ5-F1
#
_entry.id   AF-A0A6P2CDJ5-F1
#
_cell.length_a   1.000
_cell.length_b   1.000
_cell.length_c   1.000
_cell.angle_alpha   90.00
_cell.angle_beta   90.00
_cell.angle_gamma   90.00
#
_symmetry.space_group_name_H-M   'P 1'
#
loop_
_entity.id
_entity.type
_entity.pdbx_description
1 polymer ?
#
loop_
_entity_poly.entity_id
_entity_poly.type
_entity_poly.pdbx_seq_one_letter_code
_entity_poly.pdbx_strand_id
1 'polypeptide(L)'
;MKKTLAVTAVLCSFALTACGGSDSTSDAESDAPETSSAAEPTTMPELGSDAVTFDTSAAGVTTAVNGVEADTASASYTEACADATAWLGSADEKSAEAYLAQLQHDPESAWHDATPESQAATIAAAEAAAAGSC
;
A
#
# COMPACT_ATOMS: atom_id res chain seq x y z
N MET A 1 21.16 -24.98 31.34
CA MET A 1 21.88 -23.82 31.92
C MET A 1 21.05 -22.59 31.56
N LYS A 2 20.27 -22.02 32.49
CA LYS A 2 20.54 -20.72 33.17
C LYS A 2 21.03 -19.66 32.16
N LYS A 3 20.42 -18.52 31.86
CA LYS A 3 19.35 -17.62 32.38
C LYS A 3 19.03 -16.69 31.15
N THR A 4 18.02 -15.83 31.02
CA THR A 4 17.46 -14.82 31.93
C THR A 4 16.26 -14.18 31.22
N LEU A 5 15.15 -13.99 31.93
CA LEU A 5 14.08 -13.07 31.56
C LEU A 5 14.56 -11.61 31.69
N ALA A 6 14.18 -10.74 30.78
CA ALA A 6 14.21 -9.29 30.99
C ALA A 6 12.94 -8.66 30.40
N VAL A 7 11.92 -8.55 31.25
CA VAL A 7 10.84 -7.57 31.12
C VAL A 7 11.44 -6.20 31.44
N THR A 8 11.24 -5.21 30.57
CA THR A 8 11.38 -3.80 30.96
C THR A 8 10.22 -3.03 30.35
N ALA A 9 9.48 -2.38 31.23
CA ALA A 9 8.29 -1.62 30.96
C ALA A 9 8.62 -0.12 30.92
N VAL A 10 7.67 0.64 30.34
CA VAL A 10 7.33 2.04 30.70
C VAL A 10 8.23 3.14 30.12
N LEU A 11 7.65 3.95 29.21
CA LEU A 11 7.32 5.36 29.46
C LEU A 11 6.54 5.97 28.28
N CYS A 12 5.24 6.23 28.48
CA CYS A 12 4.51 7.23 27.70
C CYS A 12 5.15 8.60 27.93
N SER A 13 5.36 9.36 26.87
CA SER A 13 5.68 10.79 26.96
C SER A 13 4.85 11.54 25.93
N PHE A 14 3.67 11.99 26.38
CA PHE A 14 2.95 13.09 25.73
C PHE A 14 3.71 14.37 26.02
N ALA A 15 4.27 15.00 24.99
CA ALA A 15 4.76 16.37 25.07
C ALA A 15 3.77 17.27 24.33
N LEU A 16 2.81 17.81 25.09
CA LEU A 16 2.01 18.96 24.70
C LEU A 16 2.85 20.22 24.97
N THR A 17 3.32 20.88 23.92
CA THR A 17 3.83 22.25 24.02
C THR A 17 2.69 23.23 23.78
N ALA A 18 2.19 23.78 24.88
CA ALA A 18 1.35 24.96 24.94
C ALA A 18 2.16 26.15 25.49
N CYS A 19 1.68 27.37 25.23
CA CYS A 19 2.12 28.68 25.74
C CYS A 19 3.27 29.32 24.93
N GLY A 20 3.23 30.57 24.47
CA GLY A 20 2.37 31.76 24.61
C GLY A 20 3.15 32.91 23.90
N GLY A 21 2.67 34.11 23.61
CA GLY A 21 1.47 34.87 23.91
C GLY A 21 1.56 36.24 23.19
N SER A 22 0.47 37.00 23.29
CA SER A 22 0.11 38.35 22.81
C SER A 22 1.23 39.41 22.73
N ASP A 23 1.15 40.49 21.96
CA ASP A 23 0.04 41.45 21.82
C ASP A 23 0.37 42.46 20.70
N SER A 24 -0.62 42.94 19.94
CA SER A 24 -0.64 44.29 19.35
C SER A 24 -2.04 44.65 18.84
N THR A 25 -2.80 45.29 19.74
CA THR A 25 -3.59 46.52 19.53
C THR A 25 -4.71 46.59 18.46
N SER A 26 -5.91 46.77 19.01
CA SER A 26 -6.92 47.82 18.71
C SER A 26 -7.96 47.61 17.60
N ASP A 27 -9.18 47.43 18.09
CA ASP A 27 -10.53 47.81 17.64
C ASP A 27 -10.77 48.25 16.18
N ALA A 28 -11.60 47.47 15.49
CA ALA A 28 -12.68 48.00 14.66
C ALA A 28 -13.78 46.94 14.47
N GLU A 29 -14.97 47.27 14.98
CA GLU A 29 -16.26 46.67 14.68
C GLU A 29 -16.57 46.78 13.17
N SER A 30 -16.83 45.68 12.46
CA SER A 30 -17.85 45.60 11.39
C SER A 30 -17.92 44.21 10.74
N ASP A 31 -19.16 43.77 10.54
CA ASP A 31 -19.64 42.78 9.57
C ASP A 31 -19.12 41.35 9.64
N ALA A 32 -19.96 40.48 10.19
CA ALA A 32 -19.94 39.06 9.88
C ALA A 32 -20.39 38.83 8.43
N PRO A 33 -19.57 38.21 7.56
CA PRO A 33 -20.13 37.41 6.50
C PRO A 33 -20.42 36.01 7.07
N GLU A 34 -21.70 35.66 7.20
CA GLU A 34 -22.10 34.26 7.26
C GLU A 34 -21.78 33.63 5.90
N THR A 35 -20.55 33.17 5.70
CA THR A 35 -20.24 32.22 4.64
C THR A 35 -20.70 30.85 5.10
N SER A 36 -22.00 30.60 4.90
CA SER A 36 -22.52 29.24 4.86
C SER A 36 -21.86 28.54 3.67
N SER A 37 -20.71 27.92 3.92
CA SER A 37 -20.01 27.11 2.95
C SER A 37 -20.78 25.79 2.83
N ALA A 38 -21.87 25.82 2.06
CA ALA A 38 -22.51 24.61 1.60
C ALA A 38 -21.45 23.81 0.82
N ALA A 39 -20.99 22.70 1.40
CA ALA A 39 -20.13 21.77 0.69
C ALA A 39 -20.93 21.25 -0.50
N GLU A 40 -20.59 21.71 -1.71
CA GLU A 40 -21.17 21.18 -2.93
C GLU A 40 -20.90 19.67 -2.95
N PRO A 41 -21.92 18.83 -3.24
CA PRO A 41 -21.70 17.40 -3.33
C PRO A 41 -20.65 17.16 -4.42
N THR A 42 -19.48 16.68 -4.00
CA THR A 42 -18.44 16.24 -4.93
C THR A 42 -18.97 14.96 -5.58
N THR A 43 -19.54 15.08 -6.77
CA THR A 43 -19.90 13.94 -7.59
C THR A 43 -18.60 13.23 -7.98
N MET A 44 -18.36 12.08 -7.37
CA MET A 44 -17.23 11.24 -7.75
C MET A 44 -17.48 10.73 -9.16
N PRO A 45 -16.54 10.89 -10.10
CA PRO A 45 -16.71 10.37 -11.46
C PRO A 45 -16.92 8.86 -11.40
N GLU A 46 -17.96 8.40 -12.07
CA GLU A 46 -18.19 6.97 -12.25
C GLU A 46 -17.09 6.43 -13.15
N LEU A 47 -16.34 5.43 -12.66
CA LEU A 47 -15.35 4.74 -13.48
C LEU A 47 -16.10 3.95 -14.55
N GLY A 48 -15.72 4.18 -15.82
CA GLY A 48 -16.29 3.40 -16.93
C GLY A 48 -15.97 1.90 -16.77
N SER A 49 -16.75 1.04 -17.42
CA SER A 49 -16.60 -0.42 -17.35
C SER A 49 -15.23 -0.95 -17.78
N ASP A 50 -14.45 -0.14 -18.49
CA ASP A 50 -13.09 -0.45 -18.96
C ASP A 50 -11.99 0.11 -18.04
N ALA A 51 -12.34 0.60 -16.85
CA ALA A 51 -11.38 1.16 -15.91
C ALA A 51 -10.52 0.06 -15.27
N VAL A 52 -9.20 0.25 -15.34
CA VAL A 52 -8.25 -0.55 -14.57
C VAL A 52 -8.26 -0.09 -13.11
N THR A 53 -8.48 -1.03 -12.18
CA THR A 53 -8.44 -0.76 -10.73
C THR A 53 -7.49 -1.72 -10.03
N PHE A 54 -7.00 -1.34 -8.86
CA PHE A 54 -6.05 -2.12 -8.09
C PHE A 54 -6.67 -2.48 -6.73
N ASP A 55 -6.69 -3.76 -6.40
CA ASP A 55 -7.05 -4.21 -5.06
C ASP A 55 -5.80 -4.29 -4.20
N THR A 56 -5.93 -3.81 -2.96
CA THR A 56 -4.86 -3.82 -1.98
C THR A 56 -5.28 -4.60 -0.75
N SER A 57 -4.34 -5.33 -0.16
CA SER A 57 -4.55 -6.00 1.11
C SER A 57 -4.65 -5.00 2.26
N ALA A 58 -5.01 -5.46 3.46
CA ALA A 58 -5.00 -4.62 4.66
C ALA A 58 -3.61 -4.06 5.01
N ALA A 59 -2.54 -4.68 4.50
CA ALA A 59 -1.17 -4.21 4.63
C ALA A 59 -0.76 -3.19 3.55
N GLY A 60 -1.66 -2.85 2.61
CA GLY A 60 -1.40 -1.92 1.51
C GLY A 60 -0.65 -2.54 0.34
N VAL A 61 -0.55 -3.87 0.27
CA VAL A 61 0.10 -4.59 -0.82
C VAL A 61 -0.90 -4.73 -1.96
N THR A 62 -0.56 -4.32 -3.18
CA THR A 62 -1.39 -4.59 -4.36
C THR A 62 -1.41 -6.10 -4.62
N THR A 63 -2.59 -6.70 -4.57
CA THR A 63 -2.80 -8.15 -4.72
C THR A 63 -3.65 -8.50 -5.93
N ALA A 64 -4.27 -7.53 -6.60
CA ALA A 64 -4.94 -7.76 -7.88
C ALA A 64 -4.93 -6.50 -8.76
N VAL A 65 -4.96 -6.71 -10.07
CA VAL A 65 -5.23 -5.69 -11.08
C VAL A 65 -6.51 -6.10 -11.81
N ASN A 66 -7.58 -5.34 -11.62
CA ASN A 66 -8.88 -5.61 -12.25
C ASN A 66 -8.97 -4.92 -13.61
N GLY A 67 -9.77 -5.50 -14.51
CA GLY A 67 -9.94 -5.01 -15.88
C GLY A 67 -8.81 -5.40 -16.84
N VAL A 68 -7.86 -6.22 -16.38
CA VAL A 68 -6.73 -6.72 -17.17
C VAL A 68 -6.59 -8.23 -16.94
N GLU A 69 -6.50 -9.01 -18.02
CA GLU A 69 -6.21 -10.44 -17.93
C GLU A 69 -4.69 -10.67 -17.94
N ALA A 70 -4.20 -11.48 -17.00
CA ALA A 70 -2.79 -11.88 -16.97
C ALA A 70 -2.48 -12.86 -18.12
N ASP A 71 -1.48 -12.56 -18.94
CA ASP A 71 -0.97 -13.51 -19.94
C ASP A 71 -0.07 -14.55 -19.28
N THR A 72 -0.66 -15.66 -18.85
CA THR A 72 0.06 -16.77 -18.21
C THR A 72 0.88 -17.62 -19.19
N ALA A 73 0.77 -17.39 -20.50
CA ALA A 73 1.57 -18.05 -21.52
C ALA A 73 2.86 -17.25 -21.87
N SER A 74 2.98 -16.03 -21.35
CA SER A 74 4.11 -15.15 -21.62
C SER A 74 5.41 -15.62 -20.97
N ALA A 75 6.54 -15.21 -21.57
CA ALA A 75 7.86 -15.41 -20.99
C ALA A 75 8.01 -14.66 -19.65
N SER A 76 7.43 -13.46 -19.55
CA SER A 76 7.43 -12.65 -18.32
C SER A 76 6.71 -13.33 -17.17
N TYR A 77 5.57 -13.98 -17.43
CA TYR A 77 4.89 -14.78 -16.42
C TYR A 77 5.77 -15.94 -15.95
N THR A 78 6.39 -16.66 -16.88
CA THR A 78 7.25 -17.81 -16.56
C THR A 78 8.44 -17.40 -15.70
N GLU A 79 9.10 -16.27 -16.03
CA GLU A 79 10.20 -15.69 -15.25
C GLU A 79 9.74 -15.27 -13.86
N ALA A 80 8.63 -14.52 -13.76
CA ALA A 80 8.06 -14.12 -12.47
C ALA A 80 7.68 -15.32 -11.59
N CYS A 81 7.20 -16.42 -12.19
CA CYS A 81 6.85 -17.65 -11.47
C CYS A 81 8.10 -18.33 -10.90
N ALA A 82 9.18 -18.37 -11.68
CA ALA A 82 10.46 -18.92 -11.26
C ALA A 82 11.07 -18.09 -10.11
N ASP A 83 11.04 -16.77 -10.22
CA ASP A 83 11.54 -15.85 -9.19
C ASP A 83 10.73 -15.96 -7.90
N ALA A 84 9.40 -15.96 -7.99
CA ALA A 84 8.52 -16.16 -6.84
C ALA A 84 8.75 -17.52 -6.17
N THR A 85 8.91 -18.59 -6.96
CA THR A 85 9.19 -19.94 -6.45
C THR A 85 10.54 -19.98 -5.71
N ALA A 86 11.57 -19.36 -6.27
CA ALA A 86 12.89 -19.29 -5.66
C ALA A 86 12.84 -18.52 -4.33
N TRP A 87 12.14 -17.39 -4.31
CA TRP A 87 11.96 -16.59 -3.11
C TRP A 87 11.22 -17.36 -2.01
N LEU A 88 10.06 -17.94 -2.33
CA LEU A 88 9.24 -18.76 -1.41
C LEU A 88 10.00 -19.99 -0.89
N GLY A 89 10.94 -20.52 -1.67
CA GLY A 89 11.82 -21.60 -1.24
C GLY A 89 12.69 -21.22 -0.03
N SER A 90 13.12 -19.96 0.03
CA SER A 90 14.06 -19.42 1.01
C SER A 90 13.43 -18.58 2.13
N ALA A 91 12.21 -18.09 1.93
CA ALA A 91 11.54 -17.19 2.87
C ALA A 91 11.05 -17.89 4.15
N ASP A 92 11.07 -17.16 5.26
CA ASP A 92 10.48 -17.56 6.54
C ASP A 92 8.94 -17.62 6.46
N GLU A 93 8.34 -16.65 5.78
CA GLU A 93 6.92 -16.62 5.46
C GLU A 93 6.71 -16.93 3.98
N LYS A 94 5.97 -18.01 3.71
CA LYS A 94 5.75 -18.53 2.35
C LYS A 94 4.36 -18.18 1.86
N SER A 95 4.15 -16.90 1.54
CA SER A 95 2.90 -16.39 1.00
C SER A 95 3.15 -15.52 -0.24
N ALA A 96 2.20 -15.53 -1.18
CA ALA A 96 2.25 -14.64 -2.34
C ALA A 96 2.24 -13.17 -1.91
N GLU A 97 1.46 -12.82 -0.89
CA GLU A 97 1.39 -11.46 -0.36
C GLU A 97 2.72 -11.00 0.22
N ALA A 98 3.46 -11.85 0.95
CA ALA A 98 4.77 -11.48 1.49
C ALA A 98 5.81 -11.26 0.38
N TYR A 99 5.77 -12.06 -0.69
CA TYR A 99 6.61 -11.86 -1.87
C TYR A 99 6.27 -10.52 -2.57
N LEU A 100 4.99 -10.28 -2.84
CA LEU A 100 4.52 -9.05 -3.47
C LEU A 100 4.84 -7.82 -2.62
N ALA A 101 4.74 -7.91 -1.29
CA ALA A 101 5.11 -6.85 -0.36
C ALA A 101 6.59 -6.48 -0.48
N GLN A 102 7.48 -7.48 -0.58
CA GLN A 102 8.91 -7.23 -0.76
C GLN A 102 9.16 -6.54 -2.10
N LEU A 103 8.57 -7.06 -3.19
CA LEU A 103 8.73 -6.50 -4.52
C LEU A 103 8.26 -5.04 -4.58
N GLN A 104 7.12 -4.74 -3.97
CA GLN A 104 6.53 -3.40 -3.92
C GLN A 104 7.28 -2.42 -3.00
N HIS A 105 8.10 -2.93 -2.09
CA HIS A 105 8.92 -2.10 -1.20
C HIS A 105 10.32 -1.85 -1.76
N ASP A 106 10.79 -2.71 -2.66
CA ASP A 106 12.10 -2.59 -3.29
C ASP A 106 12.06 -1.57 -4.43
N PRO A 107 12.70 -0.39 -4.27
CA PRO A 107 12.71 0.65 -5.30
C PRO A 107 13.50 0.24 -6.55
N GLU A 108 14.37 -0.76 -6.45
CA GLU A 108 15.14 -1.27 -7.59
C GLU A 108 14.37 -2.33 -8.38
N SER A 109 13.22 -2.78 -7.86
CA SER A 109 12.36 -3.71 -8.59
C SER A 109 11.71 -3.02 -9.78
N ALA A 110 11.41 -3.80 -10.82
CA ALA A 110 10.66 -3.31 -11.97
C ALA A 110 9.18 -3.01 -11.65
N TRP A 111 8.71 -3.26 -10.42
CA TRP A 111 7.29 -3.16 -10.06
C TRP A 111 6.71 -1.76 -10.30
N HIS A 112 7.45 -0.72 -9.92
CA HIS A 112 6.96 0.66 -9.98
C HIS A 112 6.89 1.22 -11.41
N ASP A 113 7.67 0.65 -12.33
CA ASP A 113 7.68 1.00 -13.75
C ASP A 113 6.87 0.03 -14.62
N ALA A 114 6.36 -1.06 -14.02
CA ALA A 114 5.61 -2.09 -14.72
C ALA A 114 4.24 -1.57 -15.19
N THR A 115 3.82 -2.01 -16.37
CA THR A 115 2.45 -1.77 -16.84
C THR A 115 1.44 -2.58 -16.02
N PRO A 116 0.15 -2.21 -16.01
CA PRO A 116 -0.88 -3.00 -15.33
C PRO A 116 -0.91 -4.47 -15.77
N GLU A 117 -0.68 -4.77 -17.05
CA GLU A 117 -0.58 -6.13 -17.58
C GLU A 117 0.59 -6.89 -16.97
N SER A 118 1.76 -6.24 -16.86
CA SER A 118 2.93 -6.83 -16.24
C SER A 118 2.73 -7.06 -14.74
N GLN A 119 2.10 -6.11 -14.03
CA GLN A 119 1.77 -6.27 -12.61
C GLN A 119 0.77 -7.41 -12.40
N ALA A 120 -0.27 -7.52 -13.25
CA ALA A 120 -1.22 -8.63 -13.23
C ALA A 120 -0.53 -9.99 -13.45
N ALA A 121 0.39 -10.08 -14.41
CA ALA A 121 1.17 -11.28 -14.65
C ALA A 121 2.06 -11.66 -13.46
N THR A 122 2.73 -10.68 -12.84
CA THR A 122 3.57 -10.92 -11.64
C THR A 122 2.73 -11.38 -10.44
N ILE A 123 1.55 -10.78 -10.21
CA ILE A 123 0.61 -11.20 -9.16
C ILE A 123 0.17 -12.65 -9.41
N ALA A 124 -0.34 -12.95 -10.61
CA ALA A 124 -0.79 -14.29 -10.95
C ALA A 124 0.33 -15.33 -10.81
N ALA A 125 1.55 -14.97 -11.19
CA ALA A 125 2.72 -15.83 -11.03
C ALA A 125 3.09 -16.05 -9.56
N ALA A 126 3.00 -15.03 -8.71
CA ALA A 126 3.22 -15.13 -7.27
C ALA A 126 2.19 -16.06 -6.60
N GLU A 127 0.91 -15.95 -6.99
CA GLU A 127 -0.16 -16.83 -6.52
C GLU A 127 0.06 -18.27 -6.97
N ALA A 128 0.40 -18.49 -8.25
CA ALA A 128 0.71 -19.81 -8.78
C ALA A 128 1.92 -20.44 -8.10
N ALA A 129 2.98 -19.66 -7.84
CA ALA A 129 4.16 -20.12 -7.11
C ALA A 129 3.81 -20.53 -5.68
N ALA A 130 3.00 -19.73 -4.97
CA ALA A 130 2.53 -20.06 -3.62
C ALA A 130 1.64 -21.32 -3.60
N ALA A 131 0.86 -21.56 -4.66
CA ALA A 131 0.05 -22.75 -4.83
C ALA A 131 0.84 -23.99 -5.31
N GLY A 132 2.11 -23.82 -5.74
CA GLY A 132 2.92 -24.88 -6.33
C GLY A 132 2.44 -25.29 -7.73
N SER A 133 1.86 -24.36 -8.48
CA SER A 133 1.28 -24.56 -9.82
C SER A 133 1.92 -23.70 -10.91
N CYS A 134 3.13 -23.17 -10.66
CA CYS A 134 4.08 -22.98 -11.74
C CYS A 134 4.38 -24.35 -12.39
#